data_AF-A0A955MQF7-F1
#
_entry.id   AF-A0A955MQF7-F1
#
_cell.length_a   1.000
_cell.length_b   1.000
_cell.length_c   1.000
_cell.angle_alpha   90.00
_cell.angle_beta   90.00
_cell.angle_gamma   90.00
#
_symmetry.space_group_name_H-M   'P 1'
#
loop_
_entity.id
_entity.type
_entity.pdbx_description
1 polymer ?
#
loop_
_entity_poly.entity_id
_entity_poly.type
_entity_poly.pdbx_seq_one_letter_code
_entity_poly.pdbx_strand_id
1 'polypeptide(L)'
;KQVAHLEELGLAWTDLSRDEADLMKGIVQSEFLEQGLRAIENAKSAQTETLIKLTELASQQSKGLIDPLNKQFGKVEKTLSQVEDLLRRDEMKRQESLRQRIVGLKEAFLPEGDLQERVYGILPFLARYGQEWIDPLVETADQWDGKRHYVYQLGG
;
A
#
# COMPACT_ATOMS: atom_id res chain seq x y z
N LYS A 1 8.82 15.57 8.64
CA LYS A 1 7.64 14.89 8.04
C LYS A 1 8.02 13.67 7.20
N GLN A 2 9.07 13.74 6.37
CA GLN A 2 9.50 12.64 5.50
C GLN A 2 10.10 11.45 6.28
N VAL A 3 10.78 11.70 7.40
CA VAL A 3 11.32 10.64 8.29
C VAL A 3 10.20 9.79 8.89
N ALA A 4 9.11 10.40 9.36
CA ALA A 4 7.95 9.67 9.87
C ALA A 4 7.33 8.74 8.80
N HIS A 5 7.29 9.17 7.53
CA HIS A 5 6.82 8.32 6.44
C HIS A 5 7.78 7.15 6.13
N LEU A 6 9.09 7.30 6.35
CA LEU A 6 10.05 6.19 6.24
C LEU A 6 9.82 5.16 7.35
N GLU A 7 9.64 5.62 8.59
CA GLU A 7 9.35 4.77 9.74
C GLU A 7 8.02 4.01 9.57
N GLU A 8 6.97 4.68 9.11
CA GLU A 8 5.67 4.05 8.79
C GLU A 8 5.80 2.93 7.74
N LEU A 9 6.73 3.08 6.79
CA LEU A 9 6.99 2.09 5.76
C LEU A 9 8.05 1.05 6.17
N GLY A 10 8.61 1.16 7.38
CA GLY A 10 9.69 0.29 7.87
C GLY A 10 10.99 0.41 7.05
N LEU A 11 11.18 1.52 6.35
CA LEU A 11 12.34 1.75 5.49
C LEU A 11 13.41 2.55 6.21
N ALA A 12 14.66 2.13 6.09
CA ALA A 12 15.78 3.01 6.38
C ALA A 12 16.03 3.95 5.20
N TRP A 13 16.59 5.13 5.48
CA TRP A 13 17.06 6.06 4.44
C TRP A 13 17.92 5.38 3.38
N THR A 14 18.82 4.50 3.80
CA THR A 14 19.74 3.76 2.91
C THR A 14 19.02 2.78 1.98
N ASP A 15 17.78 2.39 2.28
CA ASP A 15 17.03 1.53 1.40
C ASP A 15 16.53 2.28 0.15
N LEU A 16 16.35 3.61 0.23
CA LEU A 16 15.84 4.42 -0.89
C LEU A 16 16.75 4.45 -2.12
N SER A 17 18.02 4.04 -1.99
CA SER A 17 18.92 3.85 -3.13
C SER A 17 18.62 2.60 -3.95
N ARG A 18 17.78 1.69 -3.45
CA ARG A 18 17.33 0.50 -4.18
C ARG A 18 16.32 0.86 -5.27
N ASP A 19 16.13 -0.07 -6.19
CA ASP A 19 15.09 0.04 -7.20
C ASP A 19 13.68 0.05 -6.58
N GLU A 20 12.74 0.76 -7.22
CA GLU A 20 11.34 0.84 -6.75
C GLU A 20 10.68 -0.54 -6.66
N ALA A 21 10.94 -1.43 -7.62
CA ALA A 21 10.35 -2.76 -7.64
C ALA A 21 10.85 -3.61 -6.47
N ASP A 22 12.10 -3.44 -6.07
CA ASP A 22 12.69 -4.16 -4.94
C ASP A 22 12.16 -3.63 -3.59
N LEU A 23 11.98 -2.32 -3.47
CA LEU A 23 11.34 -1.71 -2.30
C LEU A 23 9.88 -2.16 -2.15
N MET A 24 9.14 -2.18 -3.26
CA MET A 24 7.75 -2.65 -3.28
C MET A 24 7.63 -4.12 -2.89
N LYS A 25 8.51 -5.01 -3.34
CA LYS A 25 8.51 -6.42 -2.93
C LYS A 25 8.71 -6.60 -1.42
N GLY A 26 9.51 -5.72 -0.79
CA GLY A 26 9.74 -5.77 0.66
C GLY A 26 8.56 -5.29 1.50
N ILE A 27 7.71 -4.41 0.95
CA ILE A 27 6.60 -3.75 1.66
C ILE A 27 5.26 -4.42 1.37
N VAL A 28 5.07 -4.91 0.16
CA VAL A 28 3.81 -5.54 -0.27
C VAL A 28 3.77 -6.97 0.24
N GLN A 29 3.10 -7.16 1.38
CA GLN A 29 2.62 -8.48 1.77
C GLN A 29 1.23 -8.70 1.16
N SER A 30 1.15 -9.53 0.11
CA SER A 30 -0.08 -9.95 -0.55
C SER A 30 -0.95 -10.88 0.30
N GLU A 31 -0.54 -11.17 1.53
CA GLU A 31 -1.18 -12.15 2.41
C GLU A 31 -2.66 -11.82 2.65
N PHE A 32 -3.01 -10.54 2.81
CA PHE A 32 -4.41 -10.14 2.97
C PHE A 32 -5.25 -10.46 1.73
N LEU A 33 -4.78 -10.10 0.53
CA LEU A 33 -5.49 -10.40 -0.72
C LEU A 33 -5.61 -11.92 -0.90
N GLU A 34 -4.54 -12.67 -0.67
CA GLU A 34 -4.55 -14.13 -0.80
C GLU A 34 -5.53 -14.79 0.16
N GLN A 35 -5.53 -14.39 1.44
CA GLN A 35 -6.48 -14.88 2.43
C GLN A 35 -7.93 -14.53 2.04
N GLY A 36 -8.18 -13.30 1.57
CA GLY A 36 -9.49 -12.86 1.11
C GLY A 36 -10.00 -13.64 -0.10
N LEU A 37 -9.16 -13.86 -1.11
CA LEU A 37 -9.50 -14.65 -2.29
C LEU A 37 -9.80 -16.11 -1.93
N ARG A 38 -9.01 -16.72 -1.03
CA ARG A 38 -9.29 -18.07 -0.51
C ARG A 38 -10.62 -18.13 0.23
N ALA A 39 -10.94 -17.14 1.06
CA ALA A 39 -12.21 -17.09 1.79
C ALA A 39 -13.41 -17.00 0.84
N ILE A 40 -13.30 -16.23 -0.24
CA ILE A 40 -14.35 -16.13 -1.27
C ILE A 40 -14.53 -17.46 -2.00
N GLU A 41 -13.43 -18.12 -2.39
CA GLU A 41 -13.49 -19.41 -3.07
C GLU A 41 -14.15 -20.49 -2.19
N ASN A 42 -13.81 -20.51 -0.90
CA ASN A 42 -14.46 -21.38 0.08
C ASN A 42 -15.95 -21.07 0.19
N ALA A 43 -16.34 -19.79 0.18
CA ALA A 43 -17.73 -19.39 0.25
C ALA A 43 -18.53 -19.81 -1.00
N LYS A 44 -17.97 -19.65 -2.21
CA LYS A 44 -18.58 -20.11 -3.47
C LYS A 44 -18.77 -21.64 -3.48
N SER A 45 -17.77 -22.37 -2.98
CA SER A 45 -17.84 -23.83 -2.85
C SER A 45 -18.95 -24.26 -1.87
N ALA A 46 -18.96 -23.70 -0.66
CA ALA A 46 -19.99 -24.00 0.34
C ALA A 46 -21.40 -23.62 -0.12
N GLN A 47 -21.52 -22.50 -0.84
CA GLN A 47 -22.77 -22.07 -1.46
C GLN A 47 -23.27 -23.12 -2.47
N THR A 48 -22.40 -23.61 -3.34
CA THR A 48 -22.75 -24.61 -4.37
C THR A 48 -23.24 -25.90 -3.74
N GLU A 49 -22.54 -26.41 -2.72
CA GLU A 49 -22.98 -27.59 -1.97
C GLU A 49 -24.35 -27.39 -1.31
N THR A 50 -24.61 -26.20 -0.78
CA THR A 50 -25.89 -25.87 -0.17
C THR A 50 -27.01 -25.83 -1.20
N LEU A 51 -26.77 -25.25 -2.38
CA LEU A 51 -27.74 -25.23 -3.48
C LEU A 51 -28.11 -26.65 -3.92
N ILE A 52 -27.13 -27.54 -4.06
CA ILE A 52 -27.36 -28.94 -4.43
C ILE A 52 -28.29 -29.61 -3.41
N LYS A 53 -27.95 -29.53 -2.12
CA LYS A 53 -28.76 -30.11 -1.03
C LYS A 53 -30.19 -29.57 -1.01
N LEU A 54 -30.37 -28.26 -1.16
CA LEU A 54 -31.70 -27.65 -1.17
C LEU A 54 -32.51 -28.02 -2.43
N THR A 55 -31.85 -28.16 -3.58
CA THR A 55 -32.49 -28.56 -4.83
C THR A 55 -32.95 -30.02 -4.79
N GLU A 56 -32.17 -30.90 -4.17
CA GLU A 56 -32.56 -32.30 -3.94
C GLU A 56 -33.81 -32.40 -3.05
N LEU A 57 -33.84 -31.66 -1.93
CA LEU A 57 -35.00 -31.58 -1.04
C LEU A 57 -36.22 -30.98 -1.76
N ALA A 58 -36.04 -29.88 -2.50
CA ALA A 58 -37.09 -29.26 -3.28
C ALA A 58 -37.67 -30.21 -4.33
N SER A 59 -36.84 -31.02 -4.98
CA SER A 59 -37.28 -31.99 -5.98
C SER A 59 -38.20 -33.09 -5.42
N GLN A 60 -38.08 -33.39 -4.13
CA GLN A 60 -38.92 -34.38 -3.44
C GLN A 60 -40.26 -33.79 -2.97
N GLN A 61 -40.33 -32.48 -2.70
CA GLN A 61 -41.51 -31.84 -2.10
C GLN A 61 -42.27 -30.93 -3.07
N SER A 62 -41.58 -30.06 -3.81
CA SER A 62 -42.16 -29.15 -4.79
C SER A 62 -41.12 -28.63 -5.78
N LYS A 63 -41.21 -29.09 -7.03
CA LYS A 63 -40.34 -28.61 -8.12
C LYS A 63 -40.44 -27.11 -8.37
N GLY A 64 -41.55 -26.47 -7.98
CA GLY A 64 -41.74 -25.02 -8.12
C GLY A 64 -40.78 -24.17 -7.28
N LEU A 65 -40.04 -24.78 -6.34
CA LEU A 65 -39.04 -24.09 -5.51
C LEU A 65 -37.65 -24.02 -6.16
N ILE A 66 -37.39 -24.80 -7.21
CA ILE A 66 -36.06 -24.90 -7.85
C ILE A 66 -35.64 -23.57 -8.50
N ASP A 67 -36.52 -22.95 -9.29
CA ASP A 67 -36.21 -21.67 -9.95
C ASP A 67 -35.98 -20.52 -8.94
N PRO A 68 -36.81 -20.35 -7.89
CA PRO A 68 -36.52 -19.43 -6.81
C PRO A 68 -35.16 -19.67 -6.14
N LEU A 69 -34.80 -20.92 -5.85
CA LEU A 69 -33.50 -21.28 -5.26
C LEU A 69 -32.34 -20.85 -6.19
N ASN A 70 -32.37 -21.28 -7.45
CA ASN A 70 -31.36 -20.92 -8.44
C ASN A 70 -31.21 -19.39 -8.56
N LYS A 71 -32.34 -18.66 -8.58
CA LYS A 71 -32.32 -17.19 -8.66
C LYS A 71 -31.68 -16.54 -7.44
N GLN A 72 -31.95 -17.02 -6.22
CA GLN A 72 -31.36 -16.44 -5.01
C GLN A 72 -29.87 -16.80 -4.90
N PHE A 73 -29.50 -18.05 -5.19
CA PHE A 73 -28.11 -18.46 -5.19
C PHE A 73 -27.30 -17.73 -6.29
N GLY A 74 -27.85 -17.54 -7.49
CA GLY A 74 -27.19 -16.72 -8.51
C GLY A 74 -26.91 -15.27 -8.07
N LYS A 75 -27.76 -14.68 -7.21
CA LYS A 75 -27.47 -13.35 -6.62
C LYS A 75 -26.35 -13.40 -5.60
N VAL A 76 -26.29 -14.43 -4.76
CA VAL A 76 -25.20 -14.62 -3.79
C VAL A 76 -23.88 -14.78 -4.51
N GLU A 77 -23.83 -15.61 -5.55
CA GLU A 77 -22.64 -15.82 -6.39
C GLU A 77 -22.17 -14.51 -7.01
N LYS A 78 -23.08 -13.74 -7.62
CA LYS A 78 -22.78 -12.42 -8.17
C LYS A 78 -22.21 -11.47 -7.12
N THR A 79 -22.75 -11.50 -5.90
CA THR A 79 -22.27 -10.66 -4.80
C THR A 79 -20.85 -11.06 -4.39
N LEU A 80 -20.57 -12.36 -4.26
CA LEU A 80 -19.22 -12.87 -3.95
C LEU A 80 -18.20 -12.45 -5.03
N SER A 81 -18.57 -12.53 -6.32
CA SER A 81 -17.72 -12.04 -7.41
C SER A 81 -17.48 -10.53 -7.37
N GLN A 82 -18.48 -9.74 -6.97
CA GLN A 82 -18.30 -8.30 -6.78
C GLN A 82 -17.34 -7.99 -5.61
N VAL A 83 -17.42 -8.75 -4.52
CA VAL A 83 -16.49 -8.60 -3.39
C VAL A 83 -15.07 -8.97 -3.83
N GLU A 84 -14.90 -10.02 -4.63
CA GLU A 84 -13.61 -10.41 -5.20
C GLU A 84 -12.99 -9.27 -6.01
N ASP A 85 -13.77 -8.67 -6.91
CA ASP A 85 -13.33 -7.53 -7.72
C ASP A 85 -12.92 -6.33 -6.84
N LEU A 86 -13.69 -6.06 -5.78
CA LEU A 86 -13.39 -4.97 -4.86
C LEU A 86 -12.06 -5.21 -4.12
N LEU A 87 -11.82 -6.42 -3.63
CA LEU A 87 -10.54 -6.78 -2.98
C LEU A 87 -9.35 -6.57 -3.92
N ARG A 88 -9.46 -7.03 -5.17
CA ARG A 88 -8.39 -6.86 -6.16
C ARG A 88 -8.14 -5.39 -6.47
N ARG A 89 -9.19 -4.59 -6.64
CA ARG A 89 -9.05 -3.15 -6.90
C ARG A 89 -8.46 -2.39 -5.72
N ASP A 90 -8.86 -2.74 -4.51
CA ASP A 90 -8.34 -2.12 -3.30
C ASP A 90 -6.84 -2.39 -3.13
N GLU A 91 -6.42 -3.65 -3.37
CA GLU A 91 -5.00 -4.01 -3.35
C GLU A 91 -4.20 -3.25 -4.42
N MET A 92 -4.70 -3.15 -5.66
CA MET A 92 -4.05 -2.34 -6.69
C MET A 92 -3.90 -0.87 -6.28
N LYS A 93 -4.95 -0.28 -5.70
CA LYS A 93 -4.90 1.11 -5.21
C LYS A 93 -3.90 1.28 -4.08
N ARG A 94 -3.87 0.32 -3.15
CA ARG A 94 -2.90 0.29 -2.06
C ARG A 94 -1.47 0.23 -2.60
N GLN A 95 -1.21 -0.65 -3.56
CA GLN A 95 0.11 -0.78 -4.19
C GLN A 95 0.52 0.51 -4.91
N GLU A 96 -0.39 1.12 -5.68
CA GLU A 96 -0.10 2.38 -6.35
C GLU A 96 0.15 3.52 -5.35
N SER A 97 -0.64 3.62 -4.28
CA SER A 97 -0.42 4.61 -3.22
C SER A 97 0.93 4.41 -2.54
N LEU A 98 1.30 3.17 -2.22
CA LEU A 98 2.61 2.84 -1.67
C LEU A 98 3.73 3.21 -2.63
N ARG A 99 3.58 2.90 -3.91
CA ARG A 99 4.54 3.27 -4.95
C ARG A 99 4.73 4.78 -5.02
N GLN A 100 3.64 5.56 -5.06
CA GLN A 100 3.71 7.02 -5.09
C GLN A 100 4.37 7.60 -3.85
N ARG A 101 4.12 7.01 -2.67
CA ARG A 101 4.81 7.39 -1.42
C ARG A 101 6.31 7.14 -1.51
N ILE A 102 6.73 5.98 -2.03
CA ILE A 102 8.16 5.65 -2.23
C ILE A 102 8.80 6.62 -3.22
N VAL A 103 8.16 6.88 -4.36
CA VAL A 103 8.65 7.86 -5.35
C VAL A 103 8.81 9.24 -4.73
N GLY A 104 7.80 9.72 -4.01
CA GLY A 104 7.87 11.01 -3.32
C GLY A 104 8.96 11.07 -2.24
N LEU A 105 9.20 9.95 -1.55
CA LEU A 105 10.33 9.82 -0.63
C LEU A 105 11.67 9.78 -1.36
N LYS A 106 11.79 9.13 -2.52
CA LYS A 106 13.03 9.15 -3.30
C LYS A 106 13.30 10.55 -3.83
N GLU A 107 12.32 11.25 -4.41
CA GLU A 107 12.51 12.61 -4.91
C GLU A 107 12.89 13.63 -3.82
N ALA A 108 12.38 13.48 -2.59
CA ALA A 108 12.65 14.45 -1.54
C ALA A 108 14.12 14.52 -1.07
N PHE A 109 14.94 13.55 -1.49
CA PHE A 109 15.94 12.95 -0.62
C PHE A 109 17.11 12.47 -1.51
N LEU A 110 16.78 11.77 -2.60
CA LEU A 110 17.60 11.47 -3.77
C LEU A 110 16.98 12.08 -5.05
N PRO A 111 16.83 13.42 -5.13
CA PRO A 111 16.26 14.05 -6.32
C PRO A 111 17.05 13.69 -7.58
N GLU A 112 16.36 13.37 -8.67
CA GLU A 112 16.98 12.91 -9.93
C GLU A 112 17.91 11.68 -9.76
N GLY A 113 17.78 10.95 -8.65
CA GLY A 113 18.63 9.80 -8.31
C GLY A 113 19.99 10.16 -7.70
N ASP A 114 20.28 11.43 -7.42
CA ASP A 114 21.52 11.89 -6.80
C ASP A 114 21.26 12.53 -5.41
N LEU A 115 22.32 12.76 -4.63
CA LEU A 115 22.20 13.40 -3.32
C LEU A 115 21.60 14.80 -3.44
N GLN A 116 20.74 15.14 -2.49
CA GLN A 116 20.04 16.42 -2.44
C GLN A 116 20.97 17.64 -2.61
N GLU A 117 22.14 17.62 -1.96
CA GLU A 117 23.17 18.68 -2.02
C GLU A 117 23.76 18.90 -3.42
N ARG A 118 23.65 17.92 -4.33
CA ARG A 118 24.15 17.99 -5.69
C ARG A 118 23.14 18.56 -6.68
N VAL A 119 21.85 18.47 -6.33
CA VAL A 119 20.75 18.92 -7.18
C VAL A 119 20.18 20.26 -6.71
N TYR A 120 20.05 20.45 -5.40
CA TYR A 120 19.49 21.67 -4.82
C TYR A 120 20.57 22.56 -4.21
N GLY A 121 20.50 23.85 -4.54
CA GLY A 121 21.18 24.89 -3.77
C GLY A 121 20.45 25.21 -2.46
N ILE A 122 20.99 26.15 -1.67
CA ILE A 122 20.43 26.52 -0.36
C ILE A 122 19.13 27.36 -0.45
N LEU A 123 18.91 28.07 -1.57
CA LEU A 123 17.81 29.04 -1.72
C LEU A 123 16.40 28.46 -1.50
N PRO A 124 16.03 27.27 -2.05
CA PRO A 124 14.71 26.68 -1.80
C PRO A 124 14.45 26.37 -0.32
N PHE A 125 15.50 26.04 0.44
CA PHE A 125 15.39 25.77 1.87
C PHE A 125 15.20 27.07 2.67
N LEU A 126 15.94 28.13 2.32
CA LEU A 126 15.78 29.45 2.94
C LEU A 126 14.40 30.04 2.68
N ALA A 127 13.89 29.91 1.46
CA ALA A 127 12.54 30.36 1.13
C ALA A 127 11.45 29.64 1.94
N ARG A 128 11.71 28.38 2.34
CA ARG A 128 10.74 27.54 3.06
C ARG A 128 10.86 27.65 4.58
N TYR A 129 12.07 27.73 5.11
CA TYR A 129 12.33 27.63 6.56
C TYR A 129 12.85 28.94 7.17
N GLY A 130 13.12 29.97 6.35
CA GLY A 130 13.64 31.25 6.81
C GLY A 130 15.13 31.20 7.16
N GLN A 131 15.67 32.37 7.51
CA GLN A 131 17.09 32.52 7.85
C GLN A 131 17.45 31.87 9.21
N GLU A 132 16.49 31.85 10.14
CA GLU A 132 16.66 31.26 11.49
C GLU A 132 16.98 29.75 11.45
N TRP A 133 16.72 29.10 10.32
CA TRP A 133 17.07 27.69 10.10
C TRP A 133 18.58 27.46 9.86
N ILE A 134 19.35 28.49 9.49
CA ILE A 134 20.78 28.35 9.18
C ILE A 134 21.60 28.05 10.44
N ASP A 135 21.35 28.76 11.54
CA ASP A 135 22.24 28.69 12.72
C ASP A 135 22.30 27.27 13.30
N PRO A 136 21.18 26.54 13.51
CA PRO A 136 21.22 25.15 13.95
C PRO A 136 21.92 24.21 12.95
N LEU A 137 21.83 24.49 11.65
CA LEU A 137 22.44 23.67 10.61
C LEU A 137 23.97 23.82 10.62
N VAL A 138 24.48 25.03 10.84
CA VAL A 138 25.92 25.30 10.97
C VAL A 138 26.47 24.64 12.24
N GLU A 139 25.78 24.78 13.37
CA GLU A 139 26.18 24.13 14.63
C GLU A 139 26.29 22.60 14.51
N THR A 140 25.38 21.99 13.75
CA THR A 140 25.40 20.54 13.52
C THR A 140 26.56 20.15 12.59
N ALA A 141 26.83 20.96 11.55
CA ALA A 141 27.90 20.72 10.60
C ALA A 141 29.30 20.81 11.22
N ASP A 142 29.51 21.65 12.24
CA ASP A 142 30.77 21.74 12.97
C ASP A 142 31.16 20.45 13.70
N GLN A 143 30.19 19.54 13.92
CA GLN A 143 30.40 18.23 14.54
C GLN A 143 30.67 17.13 13.50
N TRP A 144 30.88 17.48 12.23
CA TRP A 144 30.99 16.52 11.15
C TRP A 144 32.32 15.74 11.17
N ASP A 145 32.22 14.41 11.20
CA ASP A 145 33.36 13.47 11.27
C ASP A 145 33.85 12.99 9.89
N GLY A 146 33.41 13.63 8.80
CA GLY A 146 33.76 13.25 7.43
C GLY A 146 32.97 12.06 6.86
N LYS A 147 31.95 11.54 7.57
CA LYS A 147 31.03 10.50 7.05
C LYS A 147 29.76 11.11 6.45
N ARG A 148 28.72 10.31 6.18
CA ARG A 148 27.43 10.89 5.80
C ARG A 148 26.79 11.57 7.00
N HIS A 149 26.47 12.86 6.87
CA HIS A 149 25.87 13.67 7.91
C HIS A 149 24.43 14.01 7.52
N TYR A 150 23.50 13.81 8.45
CA TYR A 150 22.07 13.96 8.20
C TYR A 150 21.50 14.96 9.18
N VAL A 151 20.88 16.02 8.65
CA VAL A 151 20.21 17.03 9.47
C VAL A 151 18.70 16.82 9.36
N TYR A 152 18.06 16.56 10.50
CA TYR A 152 16.63 16.35 10.57
C TYR A 152 15.92 17.62 11.06
N GLN A 153 15.12 18.24 10.20
CA GLN A 153 14.19 19.28 10.64
C GLN A 153 12.92 18.63 11.21
N LEU A 154 12.79 18.59 12.53
CA LEU A 154 11.53 18.30 13.20
C LEU A 154 10.65 19.55 13.06
N GLY A 155 9.45 19.39 12.51
CA GLY A 155 8.61 20.53 12.11
C GLY A 155 8.14 21.37 13.31
N GLY A 156 8.01 22.68 13.08
CA GLY A 156 7.05 23.54 13.78
C GLY A 156 5.64 23.38 13.23
#